data_AF-A0A0B4ZTL0-F1
#
_entry.id   AF-A0A0B4ZTL0-F1
#
_cell.length_a   1.000
_cell.length_b   1.000
_cell.length_c   1.000
_cell.angle_alpha   90.00
_cell.angle_beta   90.00
_cell.angle_gamma   90.00
#
_symmetry.space_group_name_H-M   'P 1'
#
loop_
_entity.id
_entity.type
_entity.pdbx_description
1 polymer ?
#
loop_
_entity_poly.entity_id
_entity_poly.type
_entity_poly.pdbx_seq_one_letter_code
_entity_poly.pdbx_strand_id
1 'polypeptide(L)' 'MPGATAADEFDKTLAFLEAIVNADDETTVGEIRPFADDLDAVRFNRHKINRQLSRLDLASPVLEPEVIWLGRRR' A
#
# COMPACT_ATOMS: atom_id res chain seq x y z
N MET A 1 -1.08 -2.44 0.78
CA MET A 1 -1.30 -3.89 0.67
C MET A 1 0.04 -4.60 0.57
N PRO A 2 0.36 -5.54 1.48
CA PRO A 2 1.47 -6.47 1.27
C PRO A 2 1.32 -7.20 -0.07
N GLY A 3 2.43 -7.42 -0.78
CA GLY A 3 2.39 -7.99 -2.12
C GLY A 3 2.18 -6.96 -3.25
N ALA A 4 2.17 -5.66 -2.95
CA ALA A 4 2.03 -4.60 -3.95
C ALA A 4 3.05 -4.75 -5.10
N THR A 5 2.54 -4.69 -6.32
CA THR A 5 3.28 -4.91 -7.57
C THR A 5 3.60 -3.58 -8.26
N ALA A 6 4.39 -3.64 -9.33
CA ALA A 6 4.61 -2.47 -10.17
C ALA A 6 3.30 -2.01 -10.86
N ALA A 7 2.41 -2.95 -11.21
CA ALA A 7 1.11 -2.63 -11.81
C ALA A 7 0.23 -1.83 -10.84
N ASP A 8 0.17 -2.24 -9.57
CA ASP A 8 -0.57 -1.49 -8.54
C ASP A 8 -0.05 -0.05 -8.40
N GLU A 9 1.27 0.14 -8.50
CA GLU A 9 1.89 1.47 -8.44
C GLU A 9 1.54 2.31 -9.68
N PHE A 10 1.51 1.70 -10.86
CA PHE A 10 1.06 2.34 -12.09
C PHE A 10 -0.41 2.77 -12.00
N ASP A 11 -1.30 1.89 -11.54
CA ASP A 11 -2.73 2.16 -11.42
C ASP A 11 -3.00 3.31 -10.45
N LYS A 12 -2.32 3.34 -9.29
CA LYS A 12 -2.44 4.45 -8.33
C LYS A 12 -1.81 5.75 -8.84
N THR A 13 -0.74 5.65 -9.63
CA THR A 13 -0.17 6.84 -10.29
C THR A 13 -1.14 7.42 -11.30
N LEU A 14 -1.79 6.58 -12.11
CA LEU A 14 -2.79 7.02 -13.08
C LEU A 14 -4.00 7.66 -12.40
N ALA A 15 -4.55 7.01 -11.38
CA ALA A 15 -5.68 7.55 -10.62
C ALA A 15 -5.37 8.92 -9.98
N PHE A 16 -4.15 9.10 -9.47
CA PHE A 16 -3.72 10.40 -8.94
C PHE A 16 -3.60 11.49 -10.01
N LEU A 17 -3.05 11.15 -11.19
CA LEU A 17 -2.99 12.08 -12.32
C LEU A 17 -4.38 12.42 -12.86
N GLU A 18 -5.29 11.44 -12.93
CA GLU A 18 -6.68 11.66 -13.33
C GLU A 18 -7.40 12.60 -12.35
N ALA A 19 -7.18 12.46 -11.04
CA ALA A 19 -7.73 13.38 -10.05
C ALA A 19 -7.23 14.82 -10.24
N ILE A 20 -5.95 15.00 -10.59
CA ILE A 20 -5.37 16.33 -10.86
C ILE A 20 -5.91 16.91 -12.17
N VAL A 21 -5.95 16.12 -13.24
CA VAL A 21 -6.37 16.58 -14.57
C VAL A 21 -7.85 16.96 -14.60
N ASN A 22 -8.69 16.28 -13.81
CA ASN A 22 -10.12 16.56 -13.72
C ASN A 22 -10.49 17.54 -12.60
N ALA A 23 -9.52 18.06 -11.85
CA ALA A 23 -9.78 19.07 -10.83
C ALA A 23 -10.25 20.39 -11.48
N ASP A 24 -11.28 20.98 -10.89
CA ASP A 24 -11.78 22.31 -11.24
C ASP A 24 -11.42 23.35 -10.16
N ASP A 25 -11.92 24.57 -10.32
CA ASP A 25 -11.63 25.69 -9.41
C ASP A 25 -12.24 25.50 -8.00
N GLU A 26 -13.22 24.60 -7.84
CA GLU A 26 -13.81 24.27 -6.54
C GLU A 26 -13.10 23.08 -5.86
N THR A 27 -12.33 22.30 -6.64
CA THR A 27 -11.64 21.12 -6.15
C THR A 27 -10.59 21.48 -5.10
N THR A 28 -10.74 20.87 -3.93
CA THR A 28 -9.87 21.12 -2.79
C THR A 28 -8.70 20.14 -2.74
N VAL A 29 -7.61 20.56 -2.08
CA VAL A 29 -6.50 19.65 -1.74
C VAL A 29 -6.98 18.46 -0.90
N GLY A 30 -8.04 18.65 -0.09
CA GLY A 30 -8.62 17.59 0.73
C GLY A 30 -9.21 16.44 -0.10
N GLU A 31 -9.76 16.75 -1.28
CA GLU A 31 -10.34 15.77 -2.20
C GLU A 31 -9.26 15.04 -3.02
N ILE A 32 -8.12 15.69 -3.28
CA ILE A 32 -6.98 15.11 -4.00
C ILE A 32 -6.11 14.24 -3.07
N ARG A 33 -6.00 14.58 -1.79
CA ARG A 33 -5.10 13.93 -0.82
C ARG A 33 -5.24 12.40 -0.72
N PRO A 34 -6.45 11.81 -0.73
CA PRO A 34 -6.59 10.35 -0.70
C PRO A 34 -5.85 9.61 -1.83
N PHE A 35 -5.77 10.20 -3.02
CA PHE A 35 -5.06 9.59 -4.15
C PHE A 35 -3.54 9.58 -3.94
N ALA A 36 -3.00 10.65 -3.34
CA ALA A 36 -1.59 10.70 -2.96
C ALA A 36 -1.27 9.68 -1.85
N ASP A 37 -2.13 9.59 -0.83
CA ASP A 37 -1.98 8.65 0.28
C ASP A 37 -2.02 7.19 -0.21
N ASP A 38 -2.92 6.88 -1.16
CA ASP A 38 -3.02 5.57 -1.81
C ASP A 38 -1.74 5.20 -2.58
N LEU A 39 -1.21 6.14 -3.36
CA LEU A 39 0.03 5.95 -4.11
C LEU A 39 1.22 5.73 -3.17
N ASP A 40 1.34 6.53 -2.13
CA ASP A 40 2.40 6.40 -1.13
C ASP A 40 2.31 5.07 -0.38
N ALA A 41 1.11 4.61 -0.05
CA ALA A 41 0.90 3.31 0.56
C ALA A 41 1.38 2.18 -0.36
N VAL A 42 1.09 2.23 -1.66
CA VAL A 42 1.54 1.20 -2.62
C VAL A 42 3.06 1.22 -2.76
N ARG A 43 3.67 2.40 -2.94
CA ARG A 43 5.14 2.55 -3.03
C ARG A 43 5.84 2.03 -1.79
N PHE A 44 5.34 2.38 -0.61
CA PHE A 44 5.86 1.89 0.66
C PHE A 44 5.80 0.37 0.74
N ASN A 45 4.67 -0.23 0.35
CA ASN A 45 4.51 -1.67 0.42
C ASN A 45 5.42 -2.40 -0.57
N ARG A 46 5.51 -1.93 -1.81
CA ARG A 46 6.31 -2.54 -2.87
C ARG A 46 7.81 -2.50 -2.55
N HIS A 47 8.32 -1.37 -2.05
CA HIS A 47 9.75 -1.21 -1.82
C HIS A 47 10.21 -1.69 -0.45
N LYS A 48 9.40 -1.46 0.59
CA LYS A 48 9.81 -1.70 1.98
C LYS A 48 9.22 -3.01 2.52
N ILE A 49 7.90 -3.17 2.47
CA ILE A 49 7.24 -4.34 3.07
C ILE A 49 7.57 -5.62 2.31
N ASN A 50 7.46 -5.63 0.98
CA ASN A 50 7.78 -6.80 0.18
C ASN A 50 9.24 -7.24 0.34
N ARG A 51 10.17 -6.29 0.47
CA ARG A 51 11.59 -6.59 0.74
C ARG A 51 11.81 -7.25 2.10
N GLN A 52 11.03 -6.86 3.12
CA GLN A 52 11.12 -7.52 4.42
C GLN A 52 10.48 -8.90 4.37
N LEU A 53 9.33 -9.04 3.72
CA LEU A 53 8.65 -10.32 3.56
C LEU A 53 9.47 -11.32 2.75
N SER A 54 10.19 -10.87 1.71
CA SER A 54 11.05 -11.75 0.89
C SER A 54 12.25 -12.32 1.66
N ARG A 55 12.54 -11.82 2.86
CA ARG A 55 13.59 -12.34 3.74
C ARG A 55 13.08 -13.40 4.70
N LEU A 56 11.77 -13.52 4.83
CA LEU A 56 11.14 -14.53 5.67
C LEU A 56 10.93 -15.79 4.84
N ASP A 57 11.24 -16.94 5.43
CA ASP A 57 10.72 -18.21 4.91
C ASP A 57 9.26 -18.34 5.33
N LEU A 58 8.36 -17.78 4.52
CA LEU A 58 6.92 -17.80 4.79
C LEU A 58 6.33 -19.22 4.79
N ALA A 59 7.07 -20.22 4.31
CA ALA A 59 6.69 -21.64 4.40
C ALA A 59 7.21 -22.30 5.69
N SER A 60 7.98 -21.58 6.50
CA SER A 60 8.50 -22.09 7.77
C SER A 60 7.38 -22.23 8.80
N PRO A 61 7.15 -23.42 9.37
CA PRO A 61 6.15 -23.65 10.41
C PRO A 61 6.47 -22.88 11.71
N VAL A 62 7.69 -22.33 11.85
CA VAL A 62 8.11 -21.50 12.99
C VAL A 62 7.53 -20.08 12.91
N LEU A 63 7.08 -19.60 11.74
CA LEU A 63 6.47 -18.28 11.62
C LEU A 63 4.96 -18.28 11.94
N GLU A 64 4.28 -19.43 11.93
CA GLU A 64 2.85 -19.52 12.25
C GLU A 64 2.48 -19.03 13.68
N PRO A 65 3.29 -19.24 14.73
CA PRO A 65 3.00 -18.72 16.07
C PRO A 65 3.21 -17.21 16.23
N GLU A 66 3.93 -16.51 15.35
CA GLU A 66 4.16 -15.06 15.53
C GLU A 66 3.17 -14.21 14.70
N VAL A 67 2.70 -14.71 13.57
CA VAL A 67 1.79 -13.98 12.66
C VAL A 67 0.32 -14.04 13.13
N ILE A 68 -0.07 -15.05 13.92
CA ILE A 68 -1.46 -15.28 14.36
C ILE A 68 -1.81 -14.57 15.70
N TRP A 69 -0.83 -14.07 16.46
CA TRP A 69 -1.04 -13.63 17.86
C TRP A 69 -1.33 -12.14 18.11
N LEU A 70 -1.65 -11.34 17.10
CA LEU A 70 -2.29 -10.02 17.34
C LEU A 70 -3.80 -10.12 17.66
N GLY A 71 -4.37 -11.33 17.69
CA GLY A 71 -5.80 -11.58 17.93
C GLY A 71 -6.22 -12.02 19.35
N ARG A 72 -5.30 -12.17 20.31
CA ARG A 72 -5.68 -12.56 21.69
C ARG A 72 -4.88 -11.81 22.75
N ARG A 73 -5.29 -10.57 23.04
CA ARG A 73 -5.15 -10.03 24.39
C ARG A 73 -6.42 -10.35 25.15
N ARG A 74 -6.30 -11.18 26.20
CA ARG A 74 -7.24 -11.26 27.31
C ARG A 74 -6.98 -10.11 28.26
#